data_AF-G0NCK3-F1
#
_entry.id   AF-G0NCK3-F1
#
_cell.length_a   1.000
_cell.length_b   1.000
_cell.length_c   1.000
_cell.angle_alpha   90.00
_cell.angle_beta   90.00
_cell.angle_gamma   90.00
#
_symmetry.space_group_name_H-M   'P 1'
#
loop_
_entity.id
_entity.type
_entity.pdbx_description
1 polymer ?
#
loop_
_entity_poly.entity_id
_entity_poly.type
_entity_poly.pdbx_seq_one_letter_code
_entity_poly.pdbx_strand_id
1 'polypeptide(L)'
;MLLLVLLFYTFLSFLASDPAPKMVVIWGVATGNKSEALVISWDACMAKCWEESSCVVISQTTAGCELYRFGFLFQVDQKDGVNAGKVGVKRILDTCSPMSNTTETYTSETTLYQYKIVEILPDTWSFSYDYYIECPTGSFVSIRGPNRVCIMIRVFPDPYCLNTKNATALCIKDGAIGLTGPYSRAEAEVIADHISLATKAAPIPGSYVYLNFWVDGTRVPPEEYVITDDTLDGTSGYNWKNDKGENEAAYIVRIDGVVWVYHNP
;
A
#
# COMPACT_ATOMS: atom_id res chain seq x y z
N MET A 1 12.17 52.75 -21.88
CA MET A 1 12.34 51.64 -22.85
C MET A 1 13.32 50.68 -22.20
N LEU A 2 12.95 49.53 -21.64
CA LEU A 2 11.83 48.62 -21.90
C LEU A 2 11.47 47.92 -20.57
N LEU A 3 10.16 47.79 -20.29
CA LEU A 3 9.61 46.93 -19.25
C LEU A 3 10.11 45.48 -19.45
N LEU A 4 10.72 44.87 -18.43
CA LEU A 4 10.80 43.41 -18.35
C LEU A 4 9.63 42.94 -17.50
N VAL A 5 8.52 42.64 -18.17
CA VAL A 5 7.31 42.09 -17.57
C VAL A 5 7.63 40.71 -17.00
N LEU A 6 7.48 40.59 -15.68
CA LEU A 6 7.34 39.35 -14.94
C LEU A 6 6.23 38.50 -15.57
N LEU A 7 6.61 37.50 -16.36
CA LEU A 7 5.77 36.34 -16.67
C LEU A 7 6.24 35.18 -15.79
N PHE A 8 5.93 35.28 -14.50
CA PHE A 8 5.73 34.09 -13.66
C PHE A 8 4.45 33.44 -14.19
N TYR A 9 4.59 32.60 -15.22
CA TYR A 9 3.54 31.68 -15.63
C TYR A 9 3.42 30.66 -14.50
N THR A 10 2.65 31.01 -13.48
CA THR A 10 2.14 30.05 -12.50
C THR A 10 1.23 29.11 -13.28
N PHE A 11 1.81 28.01 -13.73
CA PHE A 11 1.10 26.82 -14.13
C PHE A 11 0.44 26.29 -12.84
N LEU A 12 -0.64 26.93 -12.39
CA LEU A 12 -1.63 26.28 -11.54
C LEU A 12 -2.29 25.25 -12.45
N SER A 13 -1.63 24.11 -12.60
CA SER A 13 -2.32 22.87 -12.88
C SER A 13 -3.41 22.77 -11.83
N PHE A 14 -4.67 22.79 -12.26
CA PHE A 14 -5.76 22.29 -11.47
C PHE A 14 -5.37 20.88 -11.02
N LEU A 15 -4.86 20.76 -9.78
CA LEU A 15 -4.89 19.50 -9.08
C LEU A 15 -6.38 19.22 -8.92
N ALA A 16 -6.91 18.30 -9.72
CA ALA A 16 -8.07 17.55 -9.30
C ALA A 16 -7.73 17.08 -7.88
N SER A 17 -8.48 17.54 -6.88
CA SER A 17 -8.26 17.07 -5.53
C SER A 17 -8.48 15.57 -5.56
N ASP A 18 -7.42 14.78 -5.35
CA ASP A 18 -7.57 13.35 -5.22
C ASP A 18 -8.66 13.06 -4.19
N PRO A 19 -9.56 12.10 -4.45
CA PRO A 19 -10.65 11.80 -3.54
C PRO A 19 -10.08 11.48 -2.16
N ALA A 20 -10.41 12.32 -1.19
CA ALA A 20 -9.95 12.20 0.19
C ALA A 20 -10.95 11.37 1.01
N PRO A 21 -10.50 10.67 2.08
CA PRO A 21 -11.42 10.06 3.01
C PRO A 21 -12.33 11.12 3.63
N LYS A 22 -13.62 10.82 3.74
CA LYS A 22 -14.68 11.63 4.36
C LYS A 22 -15.55 10.74 5.22
N MET A 23 -16.16 11.31 6.25
CA MET A 23 -17.06 10.57 7.14
C MET A 23 -18.50 10.91 6.77
N VAL A 24 -19.23 9.92 6.26
CA VAL A 24 -20.67 10.02 5.96
C VAL A 24 -21.42 9.61 7.21
N VAL A 25 -22.15 10.53 7.82
CA VAL A 25 -22.96 10.25 9.01
C VAL A 25 -24.42 10.08 8.62
N ILE A 26 -24.99 8.92 8.97
CA ILE A 26 -26.39 8.58 8.73
C ILE A 26 -27.05 8.15 10.05
N TRP A 27 -28.38 8.17 10.07
CA TRP A 27 -29.16 7.56 11.15
C TRP A 27 -29.28 6.06 10.89
N GLY A 28 -29.03 5.24 11.90
CA GLY A 28 -29.01 3.80 11.75
C GLY A 28 -28.19 3.05 12.78
N VAL A 29 -27.99 1.77 12.51
CA VAL A 29 -27.18 0.85 13.33
C VAL A 29 -26.27 0.03 12.44
N ALA A 30 -25.05 -0.23 12.90
CA ALA A 30 -24.18 -1.22 12.26
C ALA A 30 -24.25 -2.54 13.03
N THR A 31 -24.21 -3.65 12.32
CA THR A 31 -24.12 -4.98 12.90
C THR A 31 -23.06 -5.78 12.16
N GLY A 32 -22.31 -6.62 12.87
CA GLY A 32 -21.26 -7.40 12.24
C GLY A 32 -20.67 -8.45 13.15
N ASN A 33 -19.81 -9.27 12.57
CA ASN A 33 -19.25 -10.42 13.29
C ASN A 33 -18.16 -10.02 14.29
N LYS A 34 -17.59 -8.81 14.14
CA LYS A 34 -16.56 -8.27 15.02
C LYS A 34 -16.59 -6.75 15.02
N SER A 35 -16.68 -6.18 16.22
CA SER A 35 -16.53 -4.75 16.50
C SER A 35 -15.74 -4.57 17.80
N GLU A 36 -15.18 -3.37 17.99
CA GLU A 36 -14.58 -2.95 19.27
C GLU A 36 -15.53 -1.96 19.95
N ALA A 37 -16.02 -2.30 21.14
CA ALA A 37 -16.82 -1.38 21.94
C ALA A 37 -15.91 -0.38 22.68
N LEU A 38 -16.21 0.91 22.53
CA LEU A 38 -15.46 2.01 23.12
C LEU A 38 -16.39 2.87 23.98
N VAL A 39 -16.02 3.07 25.25
CA VAL A 39 -16.76 3.92 26.21
C VAL A 39 -16.24 5.35 26.12
N ILE A 40 -16.46 5.99 24.96
CA ILE A 40 -16.03 7.36 24.64
C ILE A 40 -17.17 8.13 23.97
N SER A 41 -17.04 9.46 23.87
CA SER A 41 -18.03 10.27 23.17
C SER A 41 -18.08 9.96 21.67
N TRP A 42 -19.21 10.26 21.03
CA TRP A 42 -19.36 10.12 19.57
C TRP A 42 -18.27 10.86 18.79
N ASP A 43 -17.96 12.10 19.18
CA ASP A 43 -16.93 12.91 18.52
C ASP A 43 -15.52 12.32 18.72
N ALA A 44 -15.22 11.79 19.90
CA ALA A 44 -13.96 11.07 20.13
C ALA A 44 -13.88 9.77 19.32
N CYS A 45 -15.02 9.09 19.13
CA CYS A 45 -15.09 7.90 18.29
C CYS A 45 -14.88 8.21 16.81
N MET A 46 -15.49 9.29 16.31
CA MET A 46 -15.24 9.81 14.96
C MET A 46 -13.77 10.15 14.76
N ALA A 47 -13.17 10.89 15.70
CA ALA A 47 -11.75 11.25 15.64
C ALA A 47 -10.85 10.01 15.62
N LYS A 48 -11.09 9.04 16.51
CA LYS A 48 -10.34 7.78 16.53
C LYS A 48 -10.45 7.03 15.20
N CYS A 49 -11.67 6.89 14.65
CA CYS A 49 -11.89 6.24 13.37
C CYS A 49 -11.23 7.00 12.20
N TRP A 50 -11.16 8.32 12.30
CA TRP A 50 -10.50 9.16 11.31
C TRP A 50 -8.99 8.89 11.27
N GLU A 51 -8.34 8.89 12.43
CA GLU A 51 -6.91 8.66 12.60
C GLU A 51 -6.51 7.22 12.28
N GLU A 52 -7.36 6.26 12.63
CA GLU A 52 -7.08 4.86 12.40
C GLU A 52 -7.31 4.50 10.93
N SER A 53 -6.25 4.11 10.23
CA SER A 53 -6.32 3.64 8.83
C SER A 53 -7.27 2.44 8.68
N SER A 54 -7.40 1.62 9.73
CA SER A 54 -8.22 0.42 9.71
C SER A 54 -9.70 0.61 9.96
N CYS A 55 -10.13 1.76 10.47
CA CYS A 55 -11.53 1.98 10.74
C CYS A 55 -12.33 2.29 9.47
N VAL A 56 -13.46 1.60 9.30
CA VAL A 56 -14.37 1.79 8.15
C VAL A 56 -15.73 2.30 8.61
N VAL A 57 -16.27 1.75 9.71
CA VAL A 57 -17.58 2.15 10.24
C VAL A 57 -17.51 2.34 11.75
N ILE A 58 -18.27 3.32 12.26
CA ILE A 58 -18.60 3.45 13.67
C ILE A 58 -20.11 3.46 13.85
N SER A 59 -20.60 2.86 14.94
CA SER A 59 -22.02 2.90 15.30
C SER A 59 -22.20 3.39 16.73
N GLN A 60 -23.12 4.31 16.94
CA GLN A 60 -23.39 4.89 18.25
C GLN A 60 -24.11 3.87 19.14
N THR A 61 -23.69 3.76 20.39
CA THR A 61 -24.36 2.94 21.40
C THR A 61 -24.78 3.81 22.58
N THR A 62 -25.51 3.21 23.53
CA THR A 62 -25.93 3.91 24.77
C THR A 62 -24.76 4.25 25.68
N ALA A 63 -23.67 3.49 25.63
CA ALA A 63 -22.48 3.66 26.47
C ALA A 63 -21.30 4.35 25.74
N GLY A 64 -21.39 4.53 24.42
CA GLY A 64 -20.34 5.13 23.61
C GLY A 64 -20.51 4.80 22.13
N CYS A 65 -19.60 4.02 21.56
CA CYS A 65 -19.69 3.56 20.19
C CYS A 65 -19.08 2.17 19.98
N GLU A 66 -19.38 1.57 18.84
CA GLU A 66 -18.68 0.42 18.30
C GLU A 66 -17.87 0.83 17.07
N LEU A 67 -16.64 0.34 16.98
CA LEU A 67 -15.73 0.57 15.87
C LEU A 67 -15.55 -0.71 15.05
N TYR A 68 -15.79 -0.60 13.75
CA TYR A 68 -15.70 -1.68 12.77
C TYR A 68 -14.49 -1.45 11.88
N ARG A 69 -13.56 -2.39 11.92
CA ARG A 69 -12.32 -2.36 11.11
C ARG A 69 -12.48 -3.16 9.83
N PHE A 70 -11.60 -2.90 8.86
CA PHE A 70 -11.50 -3.75 7.68
C PHE A 70 -11.25 -5.22 8.02
N GLY A 71 -11.52 -6.12 7.07
CA GLY A 71 -11.29 -7.55 7.20
C GLY A 71 -12.42 -8.33 7.89
N PHE A 72 -13.47 -7.66 8.36
CA PHE A 72 -14.65 -8.29 8.96
C PHE A 72 -15.91 -7.89 8.22
N LEU A 73 -16.80 -8.85 8.00
CA LEU A 73 -18.11 -8.57 7.39
C LEU A 73 -19.01 -7.86 8.41
N PHE A 74 -19.62 -6.77 7.95
CA PHE A 74 -20.64 -6.02 8.68
C PHE A 74 -21.64 -5.39 7.72
N GLN A 75 -22.77 -4.97 8.27
CA GLN A 75 -23.87 -4.35 7.58
C GLN A 75 -24.26 -3.06 8.30
N VAL A 76 -24.81 -2.12 7.54
CA VAL A 76 -25.35 -0.88 8.06
C VAL A 76 -26.81 -0.77 7.65
N ASP A 77 -27.68 -0.78 8.64
CA ASP A 77 -29.10 -0.51 8.45
C ASP A 77 -29.35 0.97 8.64
N GLN A 78 -29.57 1.69 7.54
CA GLN A 78 -30.04 3.06 7.58
C GLN A 78 -31.50 3.10 8.05
N LYS A 79 -31.81 4.04 8.93
CA LYS A 79 -33.14 4.19 9.54
C LYS A 79 -33.58 5.64 9.45
N ASP A 80 -34.88 5.84 9.39
CA ASP A 80 -35.46 7.17 9.45
C ASP A 80 -35.49 7.69 10.89
N GLY A 81 -34.73 8.74 11.15
CA GLY A 81 -34.92 9.60 12.32
C GLY A 81 -33.86 9.50 13.42
N VAL A 82 -33.83 10.57 14.21
CA VAL A 82 -32.81 10.89 15.23
C VAL A 82 -32.69 9.82 16.33
N ASN A 83 -33.75 9.06 16.58
CA ASN A 83 -33.81 8.08 17.66
C ASN A 83 -33.15 6.73 17.32
N ALA A 84 -32.77 6.51 16.06
CA ALA A 84 -32.21 5.23 15.60
C ALA A 84 -30.72 5.04 15.91
N GLY A 85 -30.06 6.04 16.52
CA GLY A 85 -28.60 6.07 16.66
C GLY A 85 -27.91 6.56 15.40
N LYS A 86 -26.62 6.90 15.52
CA LYS A 86 -25.80 7.38 14.40
C LYS A 86 -24.86 6.29 13.93
N VAL A 87 -24.64 6.25 12.63
CA VAL A 87 -23.57 5.48 11.99
C VAL A 87 -22.69 6.43 11.20
N GLY A 88 -21.38 6.32 11.40
CA GLY A 88 -20.37 7.04 10.63
C GLY A 88 -19.67 6.04 9.71
N VAL A 89 -19.68 6.30 8.41
CA VAL A 89 -19.01 5.48 7.41
C VAL A 89 -17.86 6.29 6.81
N LYS A 90 -16.63 5.79 6.96
CA LYS A 90 -15.44 6.37 6.32
C LYS A 90 -15.44 5.95 4.85
N ARG A 91 -15.54 6.93 3.96
CA ARG A 91 -15.72 6.76 2.51
C ARG A 91 -14.70 7.59 1.74
N ILE A 92 -14.27 7.14 0.58
CA ILE A 92 -13.39 7.90 -0.32
C ILE A 92 -14.29 8.64 -1.32
N LEU A 93 -14.48 9.96 -1.13
CA LEU A 93 -15.50 10.73 -1.86
C LEU A 93 -15.04 12.13 -2.27
N ASP A 94 -15.33 12.51 -3.52
CA ASP A 94 -15.15 13.88 -4.02
C ASP A 94 -16.16 14.85 -3.39
N THR A 95 -17.40 14.42 -3.20
CA THR A 95 -18.49 15.21 -2.60
C THR A 95 -19.23 14.41 -1.54
N CYS A 96 -19.86 15.08 -0.56
CA CYS A 96 -20.70 14.41 0.43
C CYS A 96 -21.97 13.90 -0.27
N SER A 97 -21.94 12.64 -0.70
CA SER A 97 -23.06 11.97 -1.35
C SER A 97 -23.72 10.96 -0.41
N PRO A 98 -25.01 10.64 -0.61
CA PRO A 98 -25.68 9.56 0.11
C PRO A 98 -24.97 8.21 -0.06
N MET A 99 -25.34 7.23 0.77
CA MET A 99 -24.91 5.85 0.57
C MET A 99 -25.35 5.36 -0.81
N SER A 100 -24.45 4.65 -1.48
CA SER A 100 -24.62 4.16 -2.85
C SER A 100 -23.75 2.93 -3.07
N ASN A 101 -24.14 2.10 -4.03
CA ASN A 101 -23.35 0.96 -4.44
C ASN A 101 -22.00 1.46 -4.99
N THR A 102 -20.91 0.95 -4.43
CA THR A 102 -19.57 1.38 -4.82
C THR A 102 -18.53 0.30 -4.55
N THR A 103 -17.38 0.47 -5.18
CA THR A 103 -16.15 -0.23 -4.83
C THR A 103 -15.08 0.83 -4.54
N GLU A 104 -14.54 0.82 -3.33
CA GLU A 104 -13.55 1.80 -2.89
C GLU A 104 -12.27 1.07 -2.51
N THR A 105 -11.14 1.65 -2.88
CA THR A 105 -9.80 1.12 -2.60
C THR A 105 -9.07 2.10 -1.71
N TYR A 106 -8.63 1.63 -0.56
CA TYR A 106 -7.74 2.38 0.31
C TYR A 106 -6.33 1.83 0.16
N THR A 107 -5.38 2.73 -0.07
CA THR A 107 -3.96 2.40 -0.16
C THR A 107 -3.19 3.29 0.80
N SER A 108 -2.32 2.66 1.57
CA SER A 108 -1.27 3.29 2.37
C SER A 108 0.01 2.48 2.18
N GLU A 109 1.10 2.96 2.78
CA GLU A 109 2.41 2.30 2.77
C GLU A 109 2.34 0.82 3.15
N THR A 110 1.65 0.50 4.25
CA THR A 110 1.63 -0.85 4.83
C THR A 110 0.29 -1.54 4.68
N THR A 111 -0.76 -0.85 4.23
CA THR A 111 -2.11 -1.41 4.20
C THR A 111 -2.80 -1.12 2.90
N LEU A 112 -3.42 -2.15 2.33
CA LEU A 112 -4.23 -2.04 1.14
C LEU A 112 -5.46 -2.93 1.26
N TYR A 113 -6.62 -2.34 1.01
CA TYR A 113 -7.86 -3.09 0.94
C TYR A 113 -8.80 -2.48 -0.09
N GLN A 114 -9.62 -3.36 -0.65
CA GLN A 114 -10.73 -2.98 -1.50
C GLN A 114 -12.00 -3.54 -0.91
N TYR A 115 -12.95 -2.65 -0.64
CA TYR A 115 -14.27 -3.04 -0.15
C TYR A 115 -15.34 -2.62 -1.14
N LYS A 116 -16.40 -3.43 -1.14
CA LYS A 116 -17.65 -3.19 -1.85
C LYS A 116 -18.71 -2.82 -0.84
N ILE A 117 -19.42 -1.75 -1.14
CA ILE A 117 -20.65 -1.38 -0.45
C ILE A 117 -21.78 -1.72 -1.41
N VAL A 118 -22.70 -2.57 -0.98
CA VAL A 118 -23.84 -3.01 -1.79
C VAL A 118 -25.12 -2.93 -0.96
N GLU A 119 -26.13 -2.29 -1.51
CA GLU A 119 -27.49 -2.33 -0.98
C GLU A 119 -28.07 -3.75 -1.20
N ILE A 120 -28.30 -4.47 -0.11
CA ILE A 120 -28.80 -5.85 -0.15
C ILE A 120 -30.31 -5.92 0.10
N LEU A 121 -30.85 -4.93 0.80
CA LEU A 121 -32.26 -4.65 1.04
C LEU A 121 -32.41 -3.13 1.05
N PRO A 122 -33.63 -2.58 0.87
CA PRO A 122 -33.84 -1.14 0.99
C PRO A 122 -33.22 -0.59 2.27
N ASP A 123 -32.38 0.43 2.12
CA ASP A 123 -31.67 1.11 3.22
C ASP A 123 -30.71 0.21 4.02
N THR A 124 -30.35 -0.96 3.50
CA THR A 124 -29.46 -1.93 4.16
C THR A 124 -28.22 -2.17 3.31
N TRP A 125 -27.08 -1.75 3.82
CA TRP A 125 -25.81 -1.73 3.11
C TRP A 125 -24.86 -2.79 3.66
N SER A 126 -24.49 -3.76 2.83
CA SER A 126 -23.47 -4.75 3.15
C SER A 126 -22.09 -4.23 2.78
N PHE A 127 -21.12 -4.45 3.68
CA PHE A 127 -19.72 -4.20 3.45
C PHE A 127 -18.98 -5.53 3.32
N SER A 128 -18.40 -5.76 2.16
CA SER A 128 -17.61 -6.96 1.85
C SER A 128 -16.26 -6.58 1.26
N TYR A 129 -15.26 -7.45 1.41
CA TYR A 129 -13.90 -7.19 0.96
C TYR A 129 -13.55 -8.12 -0.21
N ASP A 130 -12.99 -7.55 -1.27
CA ASP A 130 -12.42 -8.33 -2.35
C ASP A 130 -11.03 -8.84 -1.96
N TYR A 131 -10.23 -7.96 -1.38
CA TYR A 131 -8.93 -8.29 -0.81
C TYR A 131 -8.60 -7.32 0.33
N TYR A 132 -7.77 -7.81 1.24
CA TYR A 132 -7.17 -7.04 2.32
C TYR A 132 -5.77 -7.60 2.59
N ILE A 133 -4.80 -6.70 2.66
CA ILE A 133 -3.44 -6.99 3.09
C ILE A 133 -2.97 -5.91 4.06
N GLU A 134 -2.37 -6.34 5.16
CA GLU A 134 -1.65 -5.49 6.09
C GLU A 134 -0.25 -6.06 6.24
N CYS A 135 0.72 -5.23 5.89
CA CYS A 135 2.11 -5.58 5.83
C CYS A 135 2.79 -5.40 7.19
N PRO A 136 3.63 -6.36 7.61
CA PRO A 136 4.41 -6.23 8.83
C PRO A 136 5.24 -4.94 8.89
N THR A 137 5.59 -4.52 10.10
CA THR A 137 6.45 -3.34 10.30
C THR A 137 7.76 -3.47 9.51
N GLY A 138 8.11 -2.42 8.77
CA GLY A 138 9.30 -2.39 7.92
C GLY A 138 9.12 -2.93 6.51
N SER A 139 7.93 -3.44 6.18
CA SER A 139 7.54 -3.79 4.81
C SER A 139 6.54 -2.81 4.23
N PHE A 140 6.37 -2.85 2.92
CA PHE A 140 5.44 -2.01 2.18
C PHE A 140 4.59 -2.85 1.24
N VAL A 141 3.41 -2.34 0.91
CA VAL A 141 2.48 -2.98 -0.01
C VAL A 141 2.96 -2.80 -1.45
N SER A 142 2.87 -3.86 -2.24
CA SER A 142 2.96 -3.79 -3.69
C SER A 142 1.83 -4.51 -4.40
N ILE A 143 1.44 -3.96 -5.55
CA ILE A 143 0.36 -4.46 -6.41
C ILE A 143 0.98 -5.07 -7.68
N ARG A 144 0.87 -6.40 -7.81
CA ARG A 144 1.45 -7.18 -8.93
C ARG A 144 0.36 -7.89 -9.71
N GLY A 145 -0.26 -7.17 -10.65
CA GLY A 145 -1.42 -7.69 -11.39
C GLY A 145 -2.56 -8.08 -10.43
N PRO A 146 -2.98 -9.36 -10.35
CA PRO A 146 -3.99 -9.80 -9.38
C PRO A 146 -3.44 -9.97 -7.96
N ASN A 147 -2.12 -10.05 -7.78
CA ASN A 147 -1.49 -10.32 -6.50
C ASN A 147 -1.29 -9.04 -5.69
N ARG A 148 -1.39 -9.16 -4.37
CA ARG A 148 -1.07 -8.11 -3.39
C ARG A 148 -0.04 -8.68 -2.44
N VAL A 149 1.12 -8.06 -2.34
CA VAL A 149 2.27 -8.61 -1.61
C VAL A 149 2.85 -7.58 -0.66
N CYS A 150 3.55 -8.07 0.35
CA CYS A 150 4.36 -7.25 1.24
C CYS A 150 5.83 -7.45 0.91
N ILE A 151 6.54 -6.37 0.60
CA ILE A 151 7.96 -6.39 0.29
C ILE A 151 8.73 -5.78 1.44
N MET A 152 9.79 -6.44 1.87
CA MET A 152 10.67 -5.95 2.91
C MET A 152 12.11 -5.94 2.42
N ILE A 153 12.82 -4.84 2.65
CA ILE A 153 14.25 -4.79 2.39
C ILE A 153 15.00 -5.28 3.63
N ARG A 154 15.85 -6.29 3.45
CA ARG A 154 16.69 -6.85 4.51
C ARG A 154 18.15 -6.56 4.21
N VAL A 155 18.78 -5.74 5.03
CA VAL A 155 20.23 -5.52 5.01
C VAL A 155 20.89 -6.65 5.81
N PHE A 156 21.95 -7.24 5.29
CA PHE A 156 22.71 -8.25 6.03
C PHE A 156 23.26 -7.65 7.34
N PRO A 157 23.13 -8.35 8.49
CA PRO A 157 23.97 -8.05 9.64
C PRO A 157 25.43 -8.43 9.31
N ASP A 158 26.38 -7.92 10.10
CA ASP A 158 27.78 -8.36 9.99
C ASP A 158 27.88 -9.90 10.09
N PRO A 159 28.60 -10.58 9.17
CA PRO A 159 29.31 -10.03 8.01
C PRO A 159 28.40 -9.61 6.85
N TYR A 160 28.65 -8.43 6.29
CA TYR A 160 27.91 -7.88 5.16
C TYR A 160 28.21 -8.59 3.82
N CYS A 161 27.40 -8.33 2.80
CA CYS A 161 27.62 -8.77 1.41
C CYS A 161 27.75 -10.30 1.23
N LEU A 162 26.90 -11.06 1.91
CA LEU A 162 26.84 -12.52 1.79
C LEU A 162 26.19 -12.99 0.48
N ASN A 163 26.23 -14.29 0.20
CA ASN A 163 25.70 -14.88 -1.03
C ASN A 163 24.17 -15.03 -1.05
N THR A 164 23.62 -15.45 -2.19
CA THR A 164 22.18 -15.63 -2.41
C THR A 164 21.53 -16.60 -1.43
N LYS A 165 22.19 -17.70 -1.05
CA LYS A 165 21.65 -18.66 -0.07
C LYS A 165 21.44 -18.00 1.29
N ASN A 166 22.38 -17.16 1.71
CA ASN A 166 22.26 -16.38 2.94
C ASN A 166 21.15 -15.31 2.82
N ALA A 167 20.99 -14.69 1.64
CA ALA A 167 19.92 -13.73 1.39
C ALA A 167 18.53 -14.39 1.48
N THR A 168 18.35 -15.56 0.84
CA THR A 168 17.12 -16.34 0.94
C THR A 168 16.82 -16.71 2.39
N ALA A 169 17.81 -17.21 3.13
CA ALA A 169 17.65 -17.56 4.54
C ALA A 169 17.24 -16.35 5.42
N LEU A 170 17.75 -15.15 5.09
CA LEU A 170 17.37 -13.91 5.77
C LEU A 170 15.94 -13.49 5.42
N CYS A 171 15.53 -13.63 4.16
CA CYS A 171 14.20 -13.21 3.69
C CYS A 171 13.08 -14.19 4.04
N ILE A 172 13.36 -15.46 4.34
CA ILE A 172 12.35 -16.38 4.91
C ILE A 172 12.18 -16.23 6.43
N LYS A 173 13.05 -15.45 7.08
CA LYS A 173 12.92 -15.18 8.51
C LYS A 173 11.64 -14.38 8.77
N ASP A 174 11.04 -14.60 9.94
CA ASP A 174 9.80 -13.96 10.37
C ASP A 174 8.58 -14.30 9.49
N GLY A 175 8.64 -15.44 8.77
CA GLY A 175 7.48 -16.00 8.05
C GLY A 175 7.25 -15.46 6.65
N ALA A 176 8.19 -14.70 6.09
CA ALA A 176 8.14 -14.28 4.69
C ALA A 176 8.46 -15.45 3.73
N ILE A 177 8.02 -15.33 2.47
CA ILE A 177 8.00 -16.43 1.50
C ILE A 177 9.40 -16.72 0.94
N GLY A 178 10.24 -15.70 0.76
CA GLY A 178 11.56 -15.85 0.16
C GLY A 178 12.13 -14.55 -0.36
N LEU A 179 13.12 -14.66 -1.25
CA LEU A 179 13.55 -13.53 -2.07
C LEU A 179 12.42 -13.16 -3.03
N THR A 180 12.40 -11.89 -3.42
CA THR A 180 11.53 -11.37 -4.45
C THR A 180 12.34 -10.42 -5.35
N GLY A 181 11.73 -9.97 -6.44
CA GLY A 181 12.22 -8.86 -7.25
C GLY A 181 11.02 -8.07 -7.75
N PRO A 182 11.22 -7.06 -8.61
CA PRO A 182 10.09 -6.31 -9.13
C PRO A 182 9.35 -7.10 -10.19
N TYR A 183 8.06 -6.81 -10.26
CA TYR A 183 7.10 -7.16 -11.29
C TYR A 183 7.20 -6.22 -12.50
N SER A 184 7.62 -4.98 -12.28
CA SER A 184 7.74 -3.97 -13.34
C SER A 184 8.82 -2.94 -13.04
N ARG A 185 9.23 -2.16 -14.04
CA ARG A 185 10.17 -1.04 -13.86
C ARG A 185 9.69 -0.02 -12.83
N ALA A 186 8.40 0.29 -12.81
CA ALA A 186 7.82 1.23 -11.85
C ALA A 186 7.91 0.70 -10.40
N GLU A 187 7.66 -0.60 -10.20
CA GLU A 187 7.84 -1.20 -8.86
C GLU A 187 9.33 -1.23 -8.45
N ALA A 188 10.24 -1.39 -9.41
CA ALA A 188 11.67 -1.38 -9.14
C ALA A 188 12.16 -0.04 -8.58
N GLU A 189 11.61 1.07 -9.07
CA GLU A 189 11.89 2.41 -8.55
C GLU A 189 11.41 2.55 -7.09
N VAL A 190 10.20 2.08 -6.78
CA VAL A 190 9.68 2.05 -5.40
C VAL A 190 10.57 1.18 -4.50
N ILE A 191 10.92 -0.03 -4.93
CA ILE A 191 11.82 -0.93 -4.19
C ILE A 191 13.16 -0.24 -3.89
N ALA A 192 13.69 0.54 -4.82
CA ALA A 192 14.96 1.24 -4.64
C ALA A 192 14.91 2.40 -3.64
N ASP A 193 13.80 3.12 -3.57
CA ASP A 193 13.57 4.11 -2.53
C ASP A 193 13.60 3.43 -1.15
N HIS A 194 12.93 2.28 -1.02
CA HIS A 194 12.96 1.48 0.21
C HIS A 194 14.34 0.91 0.53
N ILE A 195 15.14 0.55 -0.48
CA ILE A 195 16.53 0.14 -0.31
C ILE A 195 17.34 1.29 0.29
N SER A 196 17.17 2.50 -0.24
CA SER A 196 17.87 3.70 0.23
C SER A 196 17.49 4.03 1.68
N LEU A 197 16.23 3.84 2.06
CA LEU A 197 15.77 4.00 3.44
C LEU A 197 16.36 2.92 4.37
N ALA A 198 16.30 1.65 3.96
CA ALA A 198 16.77 0.52 4.77
C ALA A 198 18.29 0.59 5.02
N THR A 199 19.08 0.97 4.02
CA THR A 199 20.53 1.12 4.15
C THR A 199 20.95 2.33 4.98
N LYS A 200 20.15 3.40 5.01
CA LYS A 200 20.33 4.51 5.97
C LYS A 200 20.02 4.09 7.40
N ALA A 201 18.98 3.26 7.60
CA ALA A 201 18.60 2.76 8.91
C ALA A 201 19.57 1.70 9.47
N ALA A 202 20.19 0.91 8.60
CA ALA A 202 21.22 -0.07 8.92
C ALA A 202 22.49 0.19 8.09
N PRO A 203 23.33 1.18 8.47
CA PRO A 203 24.51 1.55 7.70
C PRO A 203 25.50 0.41 7.54
N ILE A 204 25.96 0.21 6.30
CA ILE A 204 27.04 -0.73 5.97
C ILE A 204 28.37 0.03 6.14
N PRO A 205 29.32 -0.45 6.96
CA PRO A 205 30.62 0.18 7.13
C PRO A 205 31.39 0.25 5.81
N GLY A 206 31.85 1.45 5.44
CA GLY A 206 32.62 1.69 4.22
C GLY A 206 32.07 2.86 3.41
N SER A 207 32.78 3.19 2.32
CA SER A 207 32.37 4.23 1.38
C SER A 207 31.99 3.57 0.06
N TYR A 208 30.70 3.37 -0.15
CA TYR A 208 30.16 2.79 -1.37
C TYR A 208 29.40 3.85 -2.17
N VAL A 209 29.61 3.87 -3.49
CA VAL A 209 28.79 4.69 -4.39
C VAL A 209 27.54 3.92 -4.85
N TYR A 210 27.66 2.59 -4.89
CA TYR A 210 26.67 1.67 -5.42
C TYR A 210 26.53 0.48 -4.49
N LEU A 211 25.30 -0.01 -4.30
CA LEU A 211 25.01 -1.23 -3.57
C LEU A 211 24.27 -2.21 -4.48
N ASN A 212 24.72 -3.47 -4.45
CA ASN A 212 24.08 -4.59 -5.12
C ASN A 212 23.12 -5.29 -4.16
N PHE A 213 21.96 -5.70 -4.66
CA PHE A 213 20.97 -6.44 -3.88
C PHE A 213 20.67 -7.80 -4.50
N TRP A 214 20.48 -8.79 -3.64
CA TRP A 214 19.94 -10.07 -4.07
C TRP A 214 18.44 -9.92 -4.29
N VAL A 215 18.01 -10.27 -5.48
CA VAL A 215 16.61 -10.45 -5.85
C VAL A 215 16.37 -11.91 -6.20
N ASP A 216 15.11 -12.31 -6.30
CA ASP A 216 14.78 -13.61 -6.87
C ASP A 216 15.09 -13.67 -8.37
N GLY A 217 15.29 -14.87 -8.89
CA GLY A 217 15.60 -15.10 -10.29
C GLY A 217 17.04 -15.55 -10.53
N THR A 218 17.20 -16.73 -11.11
CA THR A 218 18.47 -17.19 -11.68
C THR A 218 18.37 -17.16 -13.18
N ARG A 219 19.27 -16.43 -13.84
CA ARG A 219 19.33 -16.38 -15.30
C ARG A 219 19.77 -17.74 -15.86
N VAL A 220 18.95 -18.32 -16.72
CA VAL A 220 19.23 -19.53 -17.48
C VAL A 220 19.29 -19.14 -18.97
N PRO A 221 20.40 -19.45 -19.68
CA PRO A 221 20.50 -19.16 -21.11
C PRO A 221 19.38 -19.82 -21.92
N PRO A 222 18.85 -19.16 -22.98
CA PRO A 222 19.43 -17.98 -23.62
C PRO A 222 19.07 -16.63 -22.98
N GLU A 223 17.97 -16.49 -22.24
CA GLU A 223 17.55 -15.21 -21.61
C GLU A 223 16.35 -15.37 -20.66
N GLU A 224 16.19 -16.57 -20.10
CA GLU A 224 15.10 -16.90 -19.21
C GLU A 224 15.54 -16.71 -17.75
N TYR A 225 14.59 -16.37 -16.88
CA TYR A 225 14.83 -16.35 -15.44
C TYR A 225 14.00 -17.45 -14.78
N VAL A 226 14.67 -18.30 -14.02
CA VAL A 226 14.00 -19.23 -13.11
C VAL A 226 13.75 -18.48 -11.82
N ILE A 227 12.49 -18.14 -11.58
CA ILE A 227 12.01 -17.42 -10.40
C ILE A 227 11.26 -18.39 -9.47
N THR A 228 11.37 -18.16 -8.17
CA THR A 228 10.66 -18.92 -7.13
C THR A 228 9.41 -18.22 -6.58
N ASP A 229 9.38 -16.88 -6.63
CA ASP A 229 8.23 -16.02 -6.37
C ASP A 229 7.21 -16.13 -7.52
N ASP A 230 6.09 -16.80 -7.24
CA ASP A 230 5.02 -17.08 -8.19
C ASP A 230 4.21 -15.85 -8.61
N THR A 231 4.49 -14.69 -8.01
CA THR A 231 3.87 -13.41 -8.39
C THR A 231 4.64 -12.67 -9.50
N LEU A 232 5.73 -13.25 -9.99
CA LEU A 232 6.61 -12.70 -11.02
C LEU A 232 6.71 -13.64 -12.24
N ASP A 233 7.05 -13.10 -13.41
CA ASP A 233 7.01 -13.84 -14.68
C ASP A 233 8.39 -13.98 -15.39
N GLY A 234 9.48 -13.58 -14.74
CA GLY A 234 10.84 -13.69 -15.29
C GLY A 234 11.12 -12.76 -16.47
N THR A 235 10.18 -11.89 -16.85
CA THR A 235 10.31 -11.07 -18.06
C THR A 235 9.99 -9.60 -17.78
N SER A 236 8.79 -9.30 -17.26
CA SER A 236 8.27 -7.94 -17.04
C SER A 236 9.16 -7.11 -16.12
N GLY A 237 9.78 -7.76 -15.14
CA GLY A 237 10.70 -7.15 -14.18
C GLY A 237 12.18 -7.45 -14.37
N TYR A 238 12.60 -8.16 -15.43
CA TYR A 238 13.96 -8.70 -15.52
C TYR A 238 14.63 -8.54 -16.89
N ASN A 239 13.85 -8.28 -17.94
CA ASN A 239 14.33 -8.16 -19.32
C ASN A 239 14.13 -6.74 -19.87
N TRP A 240 14.60 -5.73 -19.13
CA TRP A 240 14.55 -4.35 -19.61
C TRP A 240 15.68 -4.11 -20.61
N LYS A 241 15.44 -3.21 -21.56
CA LYS A 241 16.45 -2.77 -22.52
C LYS A 241 16.71 -1.30 -22.34
N ASN A 242 17.97 -0.90 -22.41
CA ASN A 242 18.33 0.51 -22.42
C ASN A 242 17.99 1.14 -23.79
N ASP A 243 18.19 2.45 -23.92
CA ASP A 243 17.95 3.20 -25.17
C ASP A 243 18.77 2.69 -26.38
N LYS A 244 19.79 1.86 -26.13
CA LYS A 244 20.63 1.21 -27.15
C LYS A 244 20.17 -0.21 -27.50
N GLY A 245 19.10 -0.70 -26.88
CA GLY A 245 18.56 -2.04 -27.08
C GLY A 245 19.34 -3.16 -26.38
N GLU A 246 20.26 -2.81 -25.46
CA GLU A 246 21.05 -3.76 -24.68
C GLU A 246 20.29 -4.17 -23.43
N ASN A 247 20.41 -5.44 -23.01
CA ASN A 247 19.75 -5.93 -21.80
C ASN A 247 20.29 -5.23 -20.55
N GLU A 248 19.39 -4.64 -19.77
CA GLU A 248 19.61 -4.10 -18.44
C GLU A 248 19.46 -5.25 -17.43
N ALA A 249 20.57 -5.80 -16.94
CA ALA A 249 20.56 -6.78 -15.85
C ALA A 249 21.44 -6.32 -14.68
N ALA A 250 21.00 -6.64 -13.46
CA ALA A 250 21.51 -6.30 -12.12
C ALA A 250 20.88 -5.08 -11.42
N TYR A 251 20.28 -5.32 -10.24
CA TYR A 251 19.76 -4.28 -9.34
C TYR A 251 20.90 -3.56 -8.63
N ILE A 252 21.34 -2.43 -9.19
CA ILE A 252 22.23 -1.50 -8.52
C ILE A 252 21.40 -0.28 -8.07
N VAL A 253 21.46 0.00 -6.77
CA VAL A 253 20.87 1.22 -6.20
C VAL A 253 22.00 2.13 -5.77
N ARG A 254 21.94 3.38 -6.19
CA ARG A 254 22.84 4.44 -5.71
C ARG A 254 22.30 4.94 -4.37
N ILE A 255 23.20 5.21 -3.42
CA ILE A 255 22.82 5.58 -2.03
C ILE A 255 22.02 6.90 -1.97
N ASP A 256 22.06 7.71 -3.04
CA ASP A 256 21.26 8.92 -3.22
C ASP A 256 19.85 8.68 -3.79
N GLY A 257 19.42 7.42 -3.95
CA GLY A 257 18.08 7.03 -4.41
C GLY A 257 17.96 6.77 -5.91
N VAL A 258 19.00 7.04 -6.70
CA VAL A 258 18.93 6.84 -8.15
C VAL A 258 19.23 5.38 -8.50
N VAL A 259 18.28 4.70 -9.15
CA VAL A 259 18.49 3.35 -9.69
C VAL A 259 19.24 3.43 -11.00
N TRP A 260 20.30 2.65 -11.12
CA TRP A 260 20.93 2.35 -12.40
C TRP A 260 21.01 0.85 -12.52
N VAL A 261 20.43 0.28 -13.56
CA VAL A 261 20.61 -1.16 -13.85
C VAL A 261 21.88 -1.26 -14.70
N TYR A 262 22.96 -1.82 -14.16
CA TYR A 262 24.23 -1.94 -14.88
C TYR A 262 24.83 -3.32 -14.73
N HIS A 263 25.14 -3.96 -15.86
CA HIS A 263 25.85 -5.23 -15.89
C HIS A 263 27.34 -5.02 -15.62
N ASN A 264 27.94 -5.91 -14.82
CA ASN A 264 29.36 -6.16 -14.89
C ASN A 264 29.53 -7.54 -15.57
N PRO A 265 30.28 -7.64 -16.69
CA PRO A 265 30.43 -8.83 -17.54
C PRO A 265 30.53 -10.15 -16.78
#